data_AF-A0A916JNE4-F1
#
_entry.id   AF-A0A916JNE4-F1
#
_cell.length_a   1.000
_cell.length_b   1.000
_cell.length_c   1.000
_cell.angle_alpha   90.00
_cell.angle_beta   90.00
_cell.angle_gamma   90.00
#
_symmetry.space_group_name_H-M   'P 1'
#
loop_
_entity.id
_entity.type
_entity.pdbx_description
1 polymer ?
#
loop_
_entity_poly.entity_id
_entity_poly.type
_entity_poly.pdbx_seq_one_letter_code
_entity_poly.pdbx_strand_id
1 'polypeptide(L)'
;MYWDVFLWSFFLGIVKFLFVPTIIYGWYKDLDLSHWDVLLPMIAGALFGFNLFYWFAEYFMLRAKEKRLKAILAGKKKRKRNFTRLNKLVVRISRSKMGLYVLSSVGLMFMSIPIGAIVIAKFYGNKSSAYLIANATIIVVAIALTFGNKLIFAL
;
A
#
# COMPACT_ATOMS: atom_id res chain seq x y z
N MET A 1 1.33 -2.68 -28.64
CA MET A 1 1.41 -2.38 -27.20
C MET A 1 0.12 -1.71 -26.78
N TYR A 2 -0.59 -2.32 -25.83
CA TYR A 2 -1.81 -1.78 -25.26
C TYR A 2 -1.43 -0.76 -24.17
N TRP A 3 -1.12 0.48 -24.60
CA TRP A 3 -0.64 1.55 -23.72
C TRP A 3 -1.59 1.83 -22.55
N ASP A 4 -2.88 1.65 -22.78
CA ASP A 4 -3.94 1.71 -21.79
C ASP A 4 -3.77 0.66 -20.68
N VAL A 5 -3.44 -0.60 -21.01
CA VAL A 5 -3.17 -1.65 -20.01
C VAL A 5 -2.00 -1.28 -19.11
N PHE A 6 -0.91 -0.73 -19.68
CA PHE A 6 0.26 -0.29 -18.92
C PHE A 6 -0.09 0.88 -17.98
N LEU A 7 -0.78 1.90 -18.49
CA LEU A 7 -1.16 3.07 -17.70
C LEU A 7 -2.11 2.69 -16.56
N TRP A 8 -3.16 1.92 -16.85
CA TRP A 8 -4.11 1.49 -15.83
C TRP A 8 -3.46 0.61 -14.77
N SER A 9 -2.63 -0.35 -15.18
CA SER A 9 -1.90 -1.22 -14.24
C SER A 9 -0.98 -0.40 -13.32
N PHE A 10 -0.31 0.62 -13.86
CA PHE A 10 0.56 1.50 -13.09
C PHE A 10 -0.21 2.37 -12.08
N PHE A 11 -1.22 3.11 -12.53
CA PHE A 11 -1.95 4.04 -11.66
C PHE A 11 -2.80 3.33 -10.60
N LEU A 12 -3.44 2.21 -10.95
CA LEU A 12 -4.14 1.38 -9.97
C LEU A 12 -3.14 0.72 -9.02
N GLY A 13 -1.95 0.37 -9.51
CA GLY A 13 -0.82 -0.11 -8.71
C GLY A 13 -0.41 0.87 -7.61
N ILE A 14 -0.39 2.18 -7.87
CA ILE A 14 -0.07 3.20 -6.86
C ILE A 14 -1.07 3.21 -5.69
N VAL A 15 -2.35 2.96 -5.98
CA VAL A 15 -3.42 3.07 -4.97
C VAL A 15 -3.64 1.74 -4.26
N LYS A 16 -3.93 0.68 -5.03
CA LYS A 16 -4.30 -0.64 -4.50
C LYS A 16 -3.89 -1.74 -5.47
N PHE A 17 -2.61 -2.10 -5.43
CA PHE A 17 -2.03 -3.13 -6.29
C PHE A 17 -2.69 -4.51 -6.20
N LEU A 18 -3.29 -4.87 -5.04
CA LEU A 18 -3.87 -6.19 -4.81
C LEU A 18 -4.98 -6.56 -5.82
N PHE A 19 -5.73 -5.56 -6.31
CA PHE A 19 -6.85 -5.79 -7.21
C PHE A 19 -6.51 -5.54 -8.68
N VAL A 20 -5.30 -5.09 -8.98
CA VAL A 20 -4.90 -4.72 -10.35
C VAL A 20 -5.01 -5.89 -11.30
N PRO A 21 -4.45 -7.09 -11.02
CA PRO A 21 -4.52 -8.18 -11.99
C PRO A 21 -5.96 -8.62 -12.26
N THR A 22 -6.81 -8.68 -11.23
CA THR A 22 -8.23 -9.05 -11.38
C THR A 22 -8.99 -8.04 -12.23
N ILE A 23 -8.76 -6.74 -12.01
CA ILE A 23 -9.41 -5.67 -12.79
C ILE A 23 -8.96 -5.69 -14.24
N ILE A 24 -7.65 -5.80 -14.49
CA ILE A 24 -7.08 -5.73 -15.84
C ILE A 24 -7.44 -6.97 -16.65
N TYR A 25 -7.23 -8.18 -16.12
CA TYR A 25 -7.64 -9.40 -16.83
C TYR A 25 -9.16 -9.49 -17.01
N GLY A 26 -9.96 -8.88 -16.12
CA GLY A 26 -11.40 -8.79 -16.28
C GLY A 26 -11.84 -7.80 -17.38
N TRP A 27 -11.25 -6.60 -17.43
CA TRP A 27 -11.58 -5.58 -18.43
C TRP A 27 -11.10 -5.94 -19.83
N TYR A 28 -9.99 -6.64 -19.93
CA TYR A 28 -9.33 -6.98 -21.20
C TYR A 28 -9.35 -8.50 -21.45
N LYS A 29 -10.44 -9.18 -21.05
CA LYS A 29 -10.57 -10.64 -21.18
C LYS A 29 -10.42 -11.14 -22.62
N ASP A 30 -10.88 -10.34 -23.59
CA ASP A 30 -10.86 -10.69 -25.01
C ASP A 30 -9.46 -10.54 -25.64
N LEU A 31 -8.48 -10.05 -24.88
CA LEU A 31 -7.10 -9.88 -25.32
C LEU A 31 -6.21 -10.94 -24.68
N ASP A 32 -5.37 -11.59 -25.50
CA ASP A 32 -4.33 -12.48 -24.99
C ASP A 32 -3.17 -11.69 -24.39
N LEU A 33 -3.38 -11.22 -23.16
CA LEU A 33 -2.40 -10.45 -22.41
C LEU A 33 -1.32 -11.37 -21.82
N SER A 34 -0.07 -10.98 -22.01
CA SER A 34 1.04 -11.63 -21.32
C SER A 34 1.02 -11.27 -19.83
N HIS A 35 1.57 -12.14 -18.99
CA HIS A 35 1.73 -11.83 -17.56
C HIS A 35 2.61 -10.59 -17.34
N TRP A 36 3.59 -10.39 -18.23
CA TRP A 36 4.54 -9.28 -18.16
C TRP A 36 3.89 -7.93 -18.41
N ASP A 37 2.85 -7.88 -19.24
CA ASP A 37 2.14 -6.64 -19.60
C ASP A 37 1.41 -6.04 -18.40
N VAL A 38 1.03 -6.86 -17.41
CA VAL A 38 0.36 -6.43 -16.17
C VAL A 38 1.36 -6.36 -15.00
N LEU A 39 2.23 -7.36 -14.88
CA LEU A 39 3.15 -7.50 -13.75
C LEU A 39 4.12 -6.33 -13.62
N LEU A 40 4.81 -5.97 -14.72
CA LEU A 40 5.83 -4.93 -14.71
C LEU A 40 5.26 -3.54 -14.38
N PRO A 41 4.23 -3.03 -15.08
CA PRO A 41 3.68 -1.72 -14.75
C PRO A 41 3.03 -1.68 -13.36
N MET A 42 2.40 -2.77 -12.91
CA MET A 42 1.86 -2.84 -11.55
C MET A 42 2.95 -2.76 -10.49
N ILE A 43 4.05 -3.52 -10.63
CA ILE A 43 5.18 -3.44 -9.70
C ILE A 43 5.77 -2.03 -9.73
N ALA A 44 6.00 -1.46 -10.91
CA ALA A 44 6.54 -0.11 -11.04
C ALA A 44 5.64 0.92 -10.35
N GLY A 45 4.32 0.86 -10.55
CA GLY A 45 3.35 1.74 -9.90
C GLY A 45 3.29 1.55 -8.39
N ALA A 46 3.29 0.31 -7.92
CA ALA A 46 3.25 -0.01 -6.50
C ALA A 46 4.52 0.45 -5.78
N LEU A 47 5.70 0.21 -6.36
CA LEU A 47 6.99 0.67 -5.83
C LEU A 47 7.10 2.19 -5.86
N PHE A 48 6.68 2.83 -6.96
CA PHE A 48 6.65 4.29 -7.07
C PHE A 48 5.76 4.90 -5.99
N GLY A 49 4.52 4.40 -5.86
CA GLY A 49 3.59 4.84 -4.83
C GLY A 49 4.14 4.62 -3.42
N PHE A 50 4.69 3.44 -3.15
CA PHE A 50 5.28 3.13 -1.85
C PHE A 50 6.39 4.11 -1.50
N ASN A 51 7.36 4.32 -2.41
CA ASN A 51 8.46 5.25 -2.18
C ASN A 51 7.93 6.67 -1.97
N LEU A 52 7.06 7.17 -2.85
CA LEU A 52 6.49 8.50 -2.72
C LEU A 52 5.83 8.69 -1.35
N PHE A 53 4.97 7.78 -0.90
CA PHE A 53 4.28 7.96 0.38
C PHE A 53 5.14 7.62 1.60
N TYR A 54 6.14 6.75 1.48
CA TYR A 54 7.05 6.39 2.56
C TYR A 54 7.99 7.55 2.90
N TRP A 55 8.64 8.14 1.89
CA TRP A 55 9.57 9.25 2.08
C TRP A 55 8.85 10.55 2.48
N PHE A 56 7.66 10.81 1.93
CA PHE A 56 6.85 11.98 2.32
C PHE A 56 5.97 11.74 3.57
N ALA A 57 6.09 10.59 4.24
CA ALA A 57 5.22 10.23 5.36
C ALA A 57 5.29 11.26 6.51
N GLU A 58 6.48 11.74 6.84
CA GLU A 58 6.67 12.73 7.90
C GLU A 58 5.93 14.03 7.61
N TYR A 59 6.06 14.54 6.38
CA TYR A 59 5.33 15.73 5.92
C TYR A 59 3.82 15.56 6.06
N PHE A 60 3.26 14.43 5.59
CA PHE A 60 1.82 14.16 5.72
C PHE A 60 1.37 14.05 7.18
N MET A 61 2.16 13.42 8.04
CA MET A 61 1.86 13.28 9.46
C MET A 61 1.86 14.62 10.20
N LEU A 62 2.88 15.47 9.96
CA LEU A 62 2.98 16.79 10.56
C LEU A 62 1.82 17.70 10.12
N ARG A 63 1.55 17.76 8.80
CA ARG A 63 0.44 18.54 8.25
C ARG A 63 -0.92 18.08 8.78
N ALA A 64 -1.12 16.77 8.94
CA ALA A 64 -2.35 16.23 9.53
C ALA A 64 -2.50 16.60 11.02
N LYS A 65 -1.39 16.58 11.79
CA LYS A 65 -1.35 16.98 13.20
C LYS A 65 -1.67 18.47 13.35
N GLU A 66 -1.06 19.33 12.55
CA GLU A 66 -1.30 20.78 12.55
C GLU A 66 -2.74 21.13 12.21
N LYS A 67 -3.29 20.57 11.11
CA LYS A 67 -4.69 20.77 10.73
C LYS A 67 -5.63 20.36 11.86
N ARG A 68 -5.34 19.26 12.54
CA ARG A 68 -6.13 18.79 13.68
C ARG A 68 -6.02 19.74 14.87
N LEU A 69 -4.81 20.25 15.18
CA LEU A 69 -4.60 21.19 16.28
C LEU A 69 -5.32 22.51 16.04
N LYS A 70 -5.19 23.11 14.84
CA LYS A 70 -5.91 24.33 14.45
C LYS A 70 -7.43 24.17 14.58
N ALA A 71 -7.97 23.03 14.17
CA ALA A 71 -9.41 22.75 14.30
C ALA A 71 -9.88 22.58 15.76
N ILE A 72 -9.01 22.09 16.65
CA ILE A 72 -9.31 21.99 18.09
C ILE A 72 -9.27 23.38 18.74
N LEU A 73 -8.24 24.18 18.42
CA LEU A 73 -8.10 25.55 18.94
C LEU A 73 -9.25 26.46 18.48
N ALA A 74 -9.73 26.28 17.25
CA ALA A 74 -10.88 27.01 16.72
C ALA A 74 -12.24 26.48 17.24
N GLY A 75 -12.27 25.56 18.21
CA GLY A 75 -13.50 24.98 18.77
C GLY A 75 -14.28 24.04 17.83
N LYS A 76 -13.86 23.88 16.56
CA LYS A 76 -14.56 23.08 15.54
C LYS A 76 -14.49 21.57 15.78
N LYS A 77 -13.52 21.08 16.55
CA LYS A 77 -13.36 19.65 16.87
C LYS A 77 -12.97 19.41 18.32
N LYS A 78 -13.64 18.46 18.97
CA LYS A 78 -13.25 17.96 20.31
C LYS A 78 -11.97 17.13 20.25
N ARG A 79 -11.16 17.19 21.31
CA ARG A 79 -9.95 16.37 21.46
C ARG A 79 -10.33 14.89 21.62
N LYS A 80 -10.19 14.10 20.55
CA LYS A 80 -10.35 12.63 20.65
C LYS A 80 -9.26 12.01 21.50
N ARG A 81 -9.62 10.97 22.28
CA ARG A 81 -8.69 10.17 23.09
C ARG A 81 -7.68 9.46 22.20
N ASN A 82 -6.39 9.56 22.53
CA ASN A 82 -5.31 8.99 21.73
C ASN A 82 -5.23 7.45 21.84
N PHE A 83 -5.55 6.86 22.99
CA PHE A 83 -5.49 5.41 23.22
C PHE A 83 -6.90 4.77 23.25
N THR A 84 -7.50 4.59 22.08
CA THR A 84 -8.69 3.74 21.88
C THR A 84 -8.31 2.25 21.90
N ARG A 85 -9.30 1.34 21.99
CA ARG A 85 -9.05 -0.11 22.00
C ARG A 85 -8.26 -0.57 20.76
N LEU A 86 -8.62 -0.04 19.58
CA LEU A 86 -7.93 -0.31 18.32
C LEU A 86 -6.49 0.24 18.31
N ASN A 87 -6.26 1.46 18.80
CA ASN A 87 -4.90 2.02 18.83
C ASN A 87 -4.00 1.23 19.78
N LYS A 88 -4.54 0.74 20.91
CA LYS A 88 -3.81 -0.15 21.81
C LYS A 88 -3.45 -1.48 21.14
N LEU A 89 -4.37 -2.05 20.35
CA LEU A 89 -4.11 -3.28 19.58
C LEU A 89 -3.00 -3.08 18.55
N VAL A 90 -3.07 -2.01 17.75
CA VAL A 90 -2.05 -1.68 16.74
C VAL A 90 -0.67 -1.51 17.39
N VAL A 91 -0.58 -0.79 18.51
CA VAL A 91 0.69 -0.64 19.25
C VAL A 91 1.18 -1.97 19.80
N ARG A 92 0.29 -2.83 20.31
CA ARG A 92 0.66 -4.16 20.82
C ARG A 92 1.23 -5.05 19.71
N ILE A 93 0.59 -5.09 18.55
CA ILE A 93 1.06 -5.86 17.39
C ILE A 93 2.41 -5.31 16.92
N SER A 94 2.53 -3.99 16.81
CA SER A 94 3.76 -3.33 16.36
C SER A 94 4.95 -3.55 17.32
N ARG A 95 4.69 -3.74 18.62
CA ARG A 95 5.75 -4.03 19.60
C ARG A 95 6.06 -5.52 19.77
N SER A 96 5.34 -6.40 19.10
CA SER A 96 5.63 -7.85 19.14
C SER A 96 6.89 -8.19 18.33
N LYS A 97 7.52 -9.33 18.63
CA LYS A 97 8.72 -9.80 17.90
C LYS A 97 8.48 -9.95 16.39
N MET A 98 7.24 -10.27 15.98
CA MET A 98 6.83 -10.40 14.58
C MET A 98 6.19 -9.13 14.01
N GLY A 99 6.04 -8.07 14.80
CA GLY A 99 5.31 -6.85 14.41
C GLY A 99 5.90 -6.20 13.16
N LEU A 100 7.22 -6.24 13.01
CA LEU A 100 7.93 -5.73 11.85
C LEU A 100 7.44 -6.41 10.56
N TYR A 101 7.49 -7.74 10.53
CA TYR A 101 7.11 -8.53 9.36
C TYR A 101 5.62 -8.38 9.07
N VAL A 102 4.78 -8.55 10.09
CA VAL A 102 3.32 -8.48 9.95
C VAL A 102 2.88 -7.10 9.46
N LEU A 103 3.33 -6.02 10.09
CA LEU A 103 2.86 -4.69 9.70
C LEU A 103 3.43 -4.25 8.35
N SER A 104 4.68 -4.63 8.04
CA SER A 104 5.30 -4.27 6.76
C SER A 104 4.72 -5.06 5.60
N SER A 105 4.22 -6.28 5.81
CA SER A 105 3.58 -7.08 4.75
C SER A 105 2.07 -6.88 4.70
N VAL A 106 1.36 -7.24 5.77
CA VAL A 106 -0.11 -7.18 5.87
C VAL A 106 -0.61 -5.74 5.75
N GLY A 107 0.16 -4.77 6.27
CA GLY A 107 -0.18 -3.36 6.15
C GLY A 107 -0.26 -2.89 4.70
N LEU A 108 0.61 -3.37 3.82
CA LEU A 108 0.60 -3.05 2.38
C LEU A 108 -0.48 -3.82 1.61
N MET A 109 -0.75 -5.06 2.01
CA MET A 109 -1.74 -5.91 1.33
C MET A 109 -3.17 -5.47 1.59
N PHE A 110 -3.51 -5.20 2.86
CA PHE A 110 -4.88 -4.89 3.25
C PHE A 110 -5.18 -3.39 3.23
N MET A 111 -4.23 -2.53 3.60
CA MET A 111 -4.37 -1.09 3.40
C MET A 111 -3.96 -0.73 1.98
N SER A 112 -4.40 0.44 1.51
CA SER A 112 -3.88 1.00 0.27
C SER A 112 -2.39 1.33 0.45
N ILE A 113 -1.61 1.27 -0.63
CA ILE A 113 -0.16 1.56 -0.58
C ILE A 113 0.14 2.92 0.06
N PRO A 114 -0.60 4.02 -0.23
CA PRO A 114 -0.33 5.30 0.42
C PRO A 114 -0.46 5.25 1.94
N ILE A 115 -1.52 4.60 2.44
CA ILE A 115 -1.79 4.51 3.87
C ILE A 115 -0.79 3.54 4.53
N GLY A 116 -0.57 2.38 3.90
CA GLY A 116 0.38 1.37 4.35
C GLY A 116 1.80 1.93 4.47
N ALA A 117 2.27 2.65 3.45
CA ALA A 117 3.58 3.30 3.44
C ALA A 117 3.75 4.29 4.60
N ILE A 118 2.77 5.16 4.83
CA ILE A 118 2.79 6.12 5.95
C ILE A 118 2.79 5.39 7.30
N VAL A 119 2.01 4.32 7.45
CA VAL A 119 1.98 3.53 8.69
C VAL A 119 3.32 2.85 8.95
N ILE A 120 3.93 2.24 7.94
CA ILE A 120 5.24 1.59 8.06
C ILE A 120 6.31 2.63 8.41
N ALA A 121 6.35 3.77 7.71
CA ALA A 121 7.28 4.86 8.02
C ALA A 121 7.08 5.39 9.45
N LYS A 122 5.82 5.49 9.91
CA LYS A 122 5.50 5.95 11.27
C LYS A 122 6.02 5.02 12.38
N PHE A 123 5.91 3.70 12.21
CA PHE A 123 6.29 2.74 13.25
C PHE A 123 7.73 2.24 13.11
N TYR A 124 8.24 2.16 11.89
CA TYR A 124 9.52 1.54 11.57
C TYR A 124 10.37 2.36 10.58
N GLY A 125 10.12 3.65 10.41
CA GLY A 125 10.91 4.53 9.52
C GLY A 125 12.41 4.52 9.80
N ASN A 126 12.81 4.28 11.06
CA ASN A 126 14.22 4.21 11.46
C ASN A 126 14.87 2.84 11.17
N LYS A 127 14.12 1.86 10.63
CA LYS A 127 14.62 0.52 10.33
C LYS A 127 14.61 0.27 8.82
N SER A 128 15.79 0.23 8.21
CA SER A 128 15.96 -0.11 6.79
C SER A 128 15.36 -1.48 6.44
N SER A 129 15.35 -2.42 7.39
CA SER A 129 14.71 -3.72 7.20
C SER A 129 13.21 -3.62 6.91
N ALA A 130 12.48 -2.67 7.50
CA ALA A 130 11.06 -2.49 7.22
C ALA A 130 10.82 -2.08 5.77
N TYR A 131 11.66 -1.18 5.26
CA TYR A 131 11.64 -0.74 3.86
C TYR A 131 11.92 -1.92 2.93
N LEU A 132 12.97 -2.71 3.18
CA LEU A 132 13.30 -3.87 2.36
C LEU A 132 12.18 -4.93 2.35
N ILE A 133 11.62 -5.25 3.52
CA ILE A 133 10.52 -6.22 3.65
C ILE A 133 9.27 -5.74 2.90
N ALA A 134 8.95 -4.44 2.98
CA ALA A 134 7.83 -3.85 2.27
C ALA A 134 7.97 -3.98 0.74
N ASN A 135 9.11 -3.58 0.19
CA ASN A 135 9.37 -3.70 -1.25
C ASN A 135 9.37 -5.17 -1.71
N ALA A 136 10.01 -6.06 -0.94
CA ALA A 136 10.01 -7.49 -1.24
C ALA A 136 8.58 -8.06 -1.21
N THR A 137 7.75 -7.65 -0.25
CA THR A 137 6.34 -8.08 -0.17
C THR A 137 5.57 -7.63 -1.40
N ILE A 138 5.73 -6.38 -1.85
CA ILE A 138 5.07 -5.87 -3.05
C ILE A 138 5.41 -6.76 -4.25
N ILE A 139 6.69 -7.06 -4.47
CA ILE A 139 7.14 -7.87 -5.61
C ILE A 139 6.59 -9.30 -5.53
N VAL A 140 6.75 -9.97 -4.38
CA VAL A 140 6.31 -11.36 -4.20
C VAL A 140 4.80 -11.49 -4.36
N VAL A 141 4.02 -10.60 -3.73
CA VAL A 141 2.56 -10.61 -3.81
C VAL A 141 2.10 -10.23 -5.23
N ALA A 142 2.77 -9.29 -5.89
CA ALA A 142 2.47 -8.92 -7.27
C ALA A 142 2.62 -10.09 -8.23
N ILE A 143 3.72 -10.84 -8.11
CA ILE A 143 3.95 -12.06 -8.89
C ILE A 143 2.83 -13.07 -8.60
N ALA A 144 2.60 -13.40 -7.33
CA ALA A 144 1.58 -14.38 -6.95
C ALA A 144 0.18 -14.04 -7.48
N LEU A 145 -0.23 -12.77 -7.38
CA LEU A 145 -1.53 -12.32 -7.87
C LEU A 145 -1.64 -12.34 -9.39
N THR A 146 -0.58 -11.96 -10.12
CA THR A 146 -0.64 -11.91 -11.59
C THR A 146 -0.74 -13.31 -12.19
N PHE A 147 0.10 -14.24 -11.71
CA PHE A 147 0.04 -15.64 -12.12
C PHE A 147 -1.28 -16.29 -11.70
N GLY A 148 -1.73 -16.07 -10.47
CA GLY A 148 -2.99 -16.61 -9.97
C GLY A 148 -4.20 -16.12 -10.77
N ASN A 149 -4.28 -14.82 -11.10
CA ASN A 149 -5.39 -14.30 -11.88
C ASN A 149 -5.36 -14.79 -13.33
N LYS A 150 -4.20 -14.86 -13.98
CA LYS A 150 -4.15 -15.39 -15.34
C LYS A 150 -4.65 -16.84 -15.40
N LEU A 151 -4.35 -17.68 -14.42
CA LEU A 151 -4.93 -19.03 -14.35
C LEU A 151 -6.45 -19.02 -14.20
N ILE A 152 -7.00 -18.11 -13.39
CA ILE A 152 -8.45 -17.99 -13.18
C ILE A 152 -9.18 -17.50 -14.43
N PHE A 153 -8.61 -16.53 -15.15
CA PHE A 153 -9.25 -15.94 -16.33
C PHE A 153 -8.93 -16.68 -17.63
N ALA A 154 -8.00 -17.64 -17.62
CA ALA A 154 -7.76 -18.57 -18.72
C ALA A 154 -8.70 -19.78 -18.71
N LEU A 155 -9.46 -20.00 -17.63
CA LEU A 155 -10.57 -20.95 -17.52
C LEU A 155 -11.88 -20.33 -18.06
#